data_AF-A0A085JAZ1-F1
#
_entry.id   AF-A0A085JAZ1-F1
#
_cell.length_a   1.000
_cell.length_b   1.000
_cell.length_c   1.000
_cell.angle_alpha   90.00
_cell.angle_beta   90.00
_cell.angle_gamma   90.00
#
_symmetry.space_group_name_H-M   'P 1'
#
loop_
_entity.id
_entity.type
_entity.pdbx_description
1 polymer ?
#
loop_
_entity_poly.entity_id
_entity_poly.type
_entity_poly.pdbx_seq_one_letter_code
_entity_poly.pdbx_strand_id
1 'polypeptide(L)'
;MDTDMTKSCEMDNLVVAYYGQDCDIFDPGCNFDNLLNEYMATSSPFHLRMLLANIQEFEQEPMGLKVFTVRYSVDFAPDRWNMTAAEWLSAVKMRVIEYLHANGNSSELSKF
;
A
#
# COMPACT_ATOMS: atom_id res chain seq x y z
N MET A 1 -16.17 -4.51 20.08
CA MET A 1 -15.66 -3.52 19.10
C MET A 1 -14.15 -3.57 19.27
N ASP A 2 -13.50 -4.50 18.59
CA ASP A 2 -12.04 -4.67 18.65
C ASP A 2 -11.41 -3.78 17.59
N THR A 3 -11.28 -2.51 17.92
CA THR A 3 -10.41 -1.57 17.20
C THR A 3 -9.06 -1.59 17.89
N ASP A 4 -8.28 -2.63 17.62
CA ASP A 4 -6.87 -2.60 17.97
C ASP A 4 -6.14 -1.64 17.01
N MET A 5 -6.06 -0.38 17.45
CA MET A 5 -5.36 0.70 16.76
C MET A 5 -3.82 0.61 16.93
N THR A 6 -3.29 -0.48 17.50
CA THR A 6 -1.83 -0.65 17.75
C THR A 6 -1.07 -1.34 16.61
N LYS A 7 -1.75 -1.95 15.63
CA LYS A 7 -1.09 -2.28 14.36
C LYS A 7 -0.96 -0.99 13.55
N SER A 8 0.18 -0.32 13.63
CA SER A 8 0.63 0.61 12.59
C SER A 8 0.75 -0.18 11.28
N CYS A 9 -0.36 -0.30 10.56
CA CYS A 9 -0.43 -0.97 9.28
C CYS A 9 0.26 -0.03 8.30
N GLU A 10 1.38 -0.44 7.71
CA GLU A 10 2.12 0.37 6.73
C GLU A 10 1.23 0.74 5.53
N MET A 11 0.19 -0.06 5.26
CA MET A 11 -0.86 0.30 4.31
C MET A 11 -1.58 1.61 4.67
N ASP A 12 -1.80 1.92 5.95
CA ASP A 12 -2.40 3.20 6.35
C ASP A 12 -1.48 4.37 5.96
N ASN A 13 -0.17 4.22 6.17
CA ASN A 13 0.80 5.23 5.78
C ASN A 13 0.77 5.47 4.27
N LEU A 14 0.76 4.39 3.48
CA LEU A 14 0.69 4.51 2.02
C LEU A 14 -0.62 5.17 1.58
N VAL A 15 -1.76 4.64 2.03
CA VAL A 15 -3.07 5.07 1.52
C VAL A 15 -3.38 6.48 1.99
N VAL A 16 -3.25 6.79 3.28
CA VAL A 16 -3.67 8.09 3.83
C VAL A 16 -2.72 9.20 3.38
N ALA A 17 -1.41 8.97 3.37
CA ALA A 17 -0.47 10.03 3.01
C ALA A 17 -0.37 10.24 1.49
N TYR A 18 -0.32 9.17 0.69
CA TYR A 18 0.00 9.30 -0.74
C TYR A 18 -1.22 9.17 -1.64
N TYR A 19 -2.18 8.31 -1.30
CA TYR A 19 -3.33 8.00 -2.15
C TYR A 19 -4.66 8.57 -1.64
N GLY A 20 -4.59 9.36 -0.56
CA GLY A 20 -5.72 10.01 0.07
C GLY A 20 -6.17 11.27 -0.68
N GLN A 21 -6.95 12.10 0.01
CA GLN A 21 -7.53 13.32 -0.58
C GLN A 21 -6.46 14.34 -1.01
N ASP A 22 -5.36 14.42 -0.26
CA ASP A 22 -4.28 15.38 -0.45
C ASP A 22 -3.10 14.81 -1.29
N CYS A 23 -3.39 13.85 -2.18
CA CYS A 23 -2.38 13.27 -3.08
C CYS A 23 -1.69 14.31 -3.98
N ASP A 24 -2.33 15.45 -4.21
CA ASP A 24 -1.84 16.57 -5.01
C ASP A 24 -0.65 17.30 -4.37
N ILE A 25 -0.42 17.12 -3.06
CA ILE A 25 0.77 17.59 -2.35
C ILE A 25 2.04 16.94 -2.93
N PHE A 26 1.98 15.64 -3.26
CA PHE A 26 3.12 14.89 -3.77
C PHE A 26 3.17 14.90 -5.30
N ASP A 27 2.02 14.78 -5.96
CA ASP A 27 1.92 14.84 -7.41
C ASP A 27 0.63 15.59 -7.81
N PRO A 28 0.69 16.75 -8.49
CA PRO A 28 -0.50 17.52 -8.84
C PRO A 28 -1.54 16.78 -9.70
N GLY A 29 -1.13 15.71 -10.40
CA GLY A 29 -2.03 14.84 -11.16
C GLY A 29 -2.52 13.63 -10.38
N CYS A 30 -2.08 13.48 -9.13
CA CYS A 30 -2.17 12.29 -8.32
C CYS A 30 -1.81 11.02 -9.10
N ASN A 31 -0.75 11.07 -9.90
CA ASN A 31 -0.35 9.96 -10.74
C ASN A 31 0.07 8.76 -9.89
N PHE A 32 -0.52 7.58 -10.16
CA PHE A 32 -0.27 6.36 -9.40
C PHE A 32 1.23 6.05 -9.23
N ASP A 33 1.99 6.08 -10.33
CA ASP A 33 3.40 5.71 -10.30
C ASP A 33 4.25 6.74 -9.56
N ASN A 34 3.97 8.03 -9.75
CA ASN A 34 4.71 9.09 -9.06
C ASN A 34 4.49 9.02 -7.54
N LEU A 35 3.24 8.81 -7.10
CA LEU A 35 2.90 8.64 -5.69
C LEU A 35 3.60 7.42 -5.08
N LEU A 36 3.59 6.27 -5.78
CA LEU A 36 4.26 5.06 -5.29
C LEU A 36 5.78 5.23 -5.26
N ASN A 37 6.35 5.86 -6.29
CA ASN A 37 7.78 6.10 -6.38
C ASN A 37 8.26 7.00 -5.25
N GLU A 38 7.51 8.05 -4.90
CA GLU A 38 7.84 8.94 -3.79
C GLU A 38 7.82 8.18 -2.45
N TYR A 39 6.77 7.38 -2.22
CA TYR A 39 6.70 6.53 -1.03
C TYR A 39 7.87 5.55 -0.95
N MET A 40 8.21 4.86 -2.04
CA MET A 40 9.32 3.90 -2.06
C MET A 40 10.70 4.55 -1.89
N ALA A 41 10.90 5.74 -2.47
CA ALA A 41 12.14 6.51 -2.36
C ALA A 41 12.40 7.01 -0.93
N THR A 42 11.34 7.29 -0.17
CA THR A 42 11.41 7.82 1.20
C THR A 42 11.30 6.73 2.28
N SER A 43 10.84 5.54 1.93
CA SER A 43 10.65 4.43 2.87
C SER A 43 11.90 3.58 3.09
N SER A 44 12.06 3.07 4.32
CA SER A 44 13.09 2.08 4.60
C SER A 44 12.72 0.70 4.02
N PRO A 45 13.70 -0.16 3.69
CA PRO A 45 13.41 -1.54 3.24
C PRO A 45 12.60 -2.35 4.26
N PHE A 46 12.69 -2.00 5.56
CA PHE A 46 11.87 -2.61 6.60
C PHE A 46 10.40 -2.24 6.45
N HIS A 47 10.07 -0.95 6.25
CA HIS A 47 8.70 -0.50 6.02
C HIS A 47 8.11 -1.11 4.74
N LEU A 48 8.89 -1.15 3.66
CA LEU A 48 8.45 -1.80 2.42
C LEU A 48 8.09 -3.29 2.62
N ARG A 49 8.81 -4.01 3.47
CA ARG A 49 8.43 -5.39 3.84
C ARG A 49 7.19 -5.44 4.73
N MET A 50 6.98 -4.48 5.65
CA MET A 50 5.73 -4.40 6.41
C MET A 50 4.53 -4.16 5.49
N LEU A 51 4.67 -3.31 4.47
CA LEU A 51 3.64 -3.10 3.47
C LEU A 51 3.31 -4.40 2.72
N LEU A 52 4.33 -5.15 2.29
CA LEU A 52 4.12 -6.47 1.67
C LEU A 52 3.41 -7.44 2.61
N ALA A 53 3.71 -7.41 3.92
CA ALA A 53 3.01 -8.21 4.91
C ALA A 53 1.54 -7.82 5.03
N ASN A 54 1.22 -6.52 5.04
CA ASN A 54 -0.18 -6.07 5.07
C ASN A 54 -0.95 -6.48 3.81
N ILE A 55 -0.34 -6.38 2.64
CA ILE A 55 -0.97 -6.85 1.39
C ILE A 55 -1.23 -8.35 1.46
N GLN A 56 -0.26 -9.14 1.95
CA GLN A 56 -0.43 -10.58 2.12
C GLN A 56 -1.55 -10.92 3.13
N GLU A 57 -1.69 -10.17 4.23
CA GLU A 57 -2.81 -10.34 5.17
C GLU A 57 -4.16 -10.14 4.44
N PHE A 58 -4.30 -9.11 3.60
CA PHE A 58 -5.54 -8.90 2.82
C PHE A 58 -5.81 -9.99 1.79
N GLU A 59 -4.76 -10.56 1.17
CA GLU A 59 -4.90 -11.63 0.18
C GLU A 59 -5.25 -12.98 0.82
N GLN A 60 -4.79 -13.26 2.04
CA GLN A 60 -5.00 -14.53 2.73
C GLN A 60 -6.36 -14.62 3.43
N GLU A 61 -6.89 -13.47 3.87
CA GLU A 61 -8.19 -13.41 4.54
C GLU A 61 -9.35 -13.49 3.53
N PRO A 62 -10.36 -14.38 3.72
CA PRO A 62 -11.48 -14.53 2.79
C PRO A 62 -12.23 -13.21 2.49
N MET A 63 -12.26 -12.29 3.45
CA MET A 63 -12.90 -10.97 3.33
C MET A 63 -11.88 -9.83 3.26
N GLY A 64 -10.58 -10.11 3.09
CA GLY A 64 -9.52 -9.10 3.21
C GLY A 64 -9.66 -7.95 2.22
N LEU A 65 -10.02 -8.23 0.96
CA LEU A 65 -10.32 -7.18 -0.03
C LEU A 65 -11.49 -6.29 0.40
N LYS A 66 -12.55 -6.88 0.97
CA LYS A 66 -13.70 -6.12 1.49
C LYS A 66 -13.30 -5.26 2.69
N VAL A 67 -12.47 -5.80 3.59
CA VAL A 67 -11.93 -5.06 4.75
C VAL A 67 -11.09 -3.87 4.28
N PHE A 68 -10.20 -4.08 3.32
CA PHE A 68 -9.40 -3.02 2.70
C PHE A 68 -10.28 -1.91 2.11
N THR A 69 -11.21 -2.26 1.22
CA THR A 69 -12.08 -1.28 0.56
C THR A 69 -12.94 -0.50 1.56
N VAL A 70 -13.50 -1.17 2.58
CA VAL A 70 -14.30 -0.49 3.60
C VAL A 70 -13.45 0.46 4.44
N ARG A 71 -12.27 0.01 4.89
CA ARG A 71 -11.35 0.80 5.73
C ARG A 71 -10.96 2.12 5.06
N TYR A 72 -10.67 2.09 3.77
CA TYR A 72 -10.15 3.26 3.05
C TYR A 72 -11.18 3.97 2.18
N SER A 73 -12.45 3.58 2.19
CA SER A 73 -13.51 4.11 1.31
C SER A 73 -13.69 5.63 1.30
N VAL A 74 -13.26 6.34 2.34
CA VAL A 74 -13.35 7.81 2.44
C VAL A 74 -12.21 8.51 1.69
N ASP A 75 -11.02 7.90 1.71
CA ASP A 75 -9.79 8.53 1.21
C ASP A 75 -9.32 7.94 -0.12
N PHE A 76 -9.69 6.68 -0.39
CA PHE A 76 -9.16 5.87 -1.48
C PHE A 76 -10.23 5.55 -2.52
N ALA A 77 -9.99 5.99 -3.76
CA ALA A 77 -10.84 5.72 -4.91
C ALA A 77 -9.98 5.16 -6.07
N PRO A 78 -9.85 3.82 -6.21
CA PRO A 78 -8.96 3.21 -7.19
C PRO A 78 -9.37 3.50 -8.64
N ASP A 79 -10.65 3.82 -8.87
CA ASP A 79 -11.18 4.24 -10.17
C ASP A 79 -10.46 5.48 -10.73
N ARG A 80 -9.85 6.33 -9.87
CA ARG A 80 -9.00 7.46 -10.30
C ARG A 80 -7.87 7.01 -11.23
N TRP A 81 -7.37 5.79 -11.05
CA TRP A 81 -6.27 5.21 -11.82
C TRP A 81 -6.74 4.13 -12.80
N ASN A 82 -8.05 4.05 -13.07
CA ASN A 82 -8.66 2.99 -13.88
C ASN A 82 -8.33 1.57 -13.37
N MET A 83 -8.30 1.39 -12.05
CA MET A 83 -8.04 0.11 -11.40
C MET A 83 -9.19 -0.26 -10.45
N THR A 84 -9.41 -1.55 -10.27
CA THR A 84 -10.10 -2.08 -9.09
C THR A 84 -9.18 -2.04 -7.86
N ALA A 85 -9.74 -2.12 -6.66
CA ALA A 85 -8.94 -2.23 -5.42
C ALA A 85 -7.99 -3.44 -5.44
N ALA A 86 -8.39 -4.55 -6.06
CA ALA A 86 -7.55 -5.74 -6.19
C ALA A 86 -6.38 -5.52 -7.16
N GLU A 87 -6.63 -4.88 -8.31
CA GLU A 87 -5.58 -4.52 -9.27
C GLU A 87 -4.60 -3.52 -8.65
N TRP A 88 -5.09 -2.54 -7.90
CA TRP A 88 -4.25 -1.59 -7.18
C TRP A 88 -3.34 -2.29 -6.16
N LEU A 89 -3.88 -3.17 -5.32
CA LEU A 89 -3.08 -3.96 -4.36
C LEU A 89 -2.02 -4.80 -5.06
N SER A 90 -2.38 -5.44 -6.18
CA SER A 90 -1.46 -6.26 -6.98
C SER A 90 -0.34 -5.41 -7.59
N ALA A 91 -0.68 -4.23 -8.15
CA ALA A 91 0.29 -3.30 -8.73
C ALA A 91 1.28 -2.79 -7.68
N VAL A 92 0.79 -2.35 -6.51
CA VAL A 92 1.64 -1.91 -5.40
C VAL A 92 2.57 -3.03 -4.95
N LYS A 93 2.05 -4.24 -4.73
CA LYS A 93 2.86 -5.40 -4.33
C LYS A 93 3.99 -5.68 -5.32
N MET A 94 3.67 -5.72 -6.61
CA MET A 94 4.65 -6.01 -7.66
C MET A 94 5.76 -4.95 -7.70
N ARG A 95 5.38 -3.67 -7.70
CA ARG A 95 6.33 -2.54 -7.77
C ARG A 95 7.23 -2.48 -6.53
N VAL A 96 6.71 -2.78 -5.35
CA VAL A 96 7.51 -2.81 -4.11
C VAL A 96 8.50 -3.99 -4.12
N ILE A 97 8.11 -5.16 -4.61
CA ILE A 97 9.03 -6.31 -4.77
C ILE A 97 10.15 -5.96 -5.75
N GLU A 98 9.81 -5.42 -6.92
CA GLU A 98 10.77 -5.00 -7.93
C GLU A 98 11.75 -3.94 -7.38
N TYR A 99 11.23 -2.94 -6.66
CA TYR A 99 12.04 -1.89 -6.05
C TYR A 99 13.00 -2.44 -5.00
N LEU A 100 12.54 -3.34 -4.12
CA LEU A 100 13.40 -3.98 -3.12
C LEU A 100 14.54 -4.75 -3.80
N HIS A 101 14.22 -5.57 -4.81
CA HIS A 101 15.21 -6.38 -5.52
C HIS A 101 16.21 -5.53 -6.29
N ALA A 102 15.74 -4.48 -6.99
CA ALA A 102 16.59 -3.54 -7.71
C ALA A 102 17.59 -2.82 -6.78
N ASN A 103 17.23 -2.64 -5.51
CA ASN A 103 18.08 -2.03 -4.49
C ASN A 103 18.86 -3.04 -3.62
N GLY A 104 18.92 -4.32 -4.03
CA GLY A 104 19.67 -5.36 -3.32
C GLY A 104 19.06 -5.81 -1.99
N ASN A 105 17.77 -5.53 -1.77
CA ASN A 105 17.03 -5.91 -0.57
C ASN A 105 16.14 -7.13 -0.83
N SER A 106 15.99 -8.00 0.19
CA SER A 106 15.01 -9.09 0.13
C SER A 106 13.58 -8.56 0.31
N SER A 107 12.66 -9.15 -0.45
CA SER A 107 11.20 -8.99 -0.31
C SER A 107 10.55 -10.11 0.52
N GLU A 108 11.34 -11.06 1.03
CA GLU A 108 10.81 -12.14 1.84
C GLU A 108 10.32 -11.61 3.19
N LEU A 109 9.11 -12.03 3.57
CA LEU A 109 8.61 -11.82 4.91
C LEU A 109 9.24 -12.85 5.83
N SER A 110 9.90 -12.39 6.89
CA SER A 110 10.41 -13.29 7.92
C SER A 110 9.26 -14.10 8.51
N LYS A 111 9.34 -15.43 8.38
CA LYS A 111 8.46 -16.35 9.08
C LYS A 111 8.85 -16.32 10.55
N PHE A 112 8.18 -15.52 11.36
CA PHE A 112 8.27 -15.59 12.82
C PHE A 112 7.14 -16.46 13.34
#